data_AF-A0AAJ3FBU8-F1
#
_entry.id   AF-A0AAJ3FBU8-F1
#
_cell.length_a   1.000
_cell.length_b   1.000
_cell.length_c   1.000
_cell.angle_alpha   90.00
_cell.angle_beta   90.00
_cell.angle_gamma   90.00
#
_symmetry.space_group_name_H-M   'P 1'
#
loop_
_entity.id
_entity.type
_entity.pdbx_description
1 polymer ?
#
loop_
_entity_poly.entity_id
_entity_poly.type
_entity_poly.pdbx_seq_one_letter_code
_entity_poly.pdbx_strand_id
1 'polypeptide(L)'
;MIAKEMIAEKVFAEGVAKDIRNFLPAKYENAEFQVMQMNKNNGVQMVGVQVRLQEENVCPVVYVEPFFNEIRLGEPVEKVMNEIARCMEEAGNVPFLHSGINPMDYDSVKEHLAVMLVNTQANKRMLQEMPHENMEDLSAICYVDFPVESNDGKATMKVKNEHLKMWNVDAKEMFQQARANTQPVNTPILQSMDEMLLSIFNEEGHATNLLDENVDFGLRSHDMLYALTNVEKQYGASMITQPEVLNKLEQLFPEGFYVLPSSVHEVLIVPDNGEMEPKMLGEMVREVNKNEVERQEVLSDRVYSYDKEKHQIRQEPDSIQKVKEMER
;
A
#
# COMPACT_ATOMS: atom_id res chain seq x y z
N MET A 1 13.71 5.48 22.28
CA MET A 1 14.48 5.41 21.02
C MET A 1 13.76 6.20 19.95
N ILE A 2 12.51 5.82 19.61
CA ILE A 2 11.60 6.52 18.68
C ILE A 2 11.54 8.05 18.87
N ALA A 3 11.34 8.52 20.11
CA ALA A 3 11.25 9.97 20.37
C ALA A 3 12.57 10.75 20.11
N LYS A 4 13.73 10.10 20.18
CA LYS A 4 15.03 10.74 19.88
C LYS A 4 15.31 10.78 18.37
N GLU A 5 14.91 9.73 17.66
CA GLU A 5 15.03 9.65 16.19
C GLU A 5 14.13 10.70 15.52
N MET A 6 12.88 10.81 15.96
CA MET A 6 11.94 11.84 15.46
C MET A 6 12.44 13.28 15.70
N ILE A 7 13.18 13.53 16.79
CA ILE A 7 13.80 14.84 17.04
C ILE A 7 14.94 15.08 16.04
N ALA A 8 15.76 14.07 15.76
CA ALA A 8 16.87 14.19 14.81
C ALA A 8 16.36 14.43 13.38
N GLU A 9 15.34 13.69 12.94
CA GLU A 9 14.67 13.86 11.64
C GLU A 9 14.07 15.27 11.51
N LYS A 10 13.42 15.77 12.58
CA LYS A 10 12.90 17.14 12.60
C LYS A 10 14.00 18.19 12.50
N VAL A 11 15.09 18.04 13.24
CA VAL A 11 16.25 18.96 13.15
C VAL A 11 16.85 18.92 11.75
N PHE A 12 16.95 17.73 11.14
CA PHE A 12 17.39 17.60 9.76
C PHE A 12 16.43 18.32 8.80
N ALA A 13 15.12 18.11 8.93
CA ALA A 13 14.11 18.81 8.11
C ALA A 13 14.18 20.34 8.27
N GLU A 14 14.43 20.85 9.48
CA GLU A 14 14.63 22.28 9.72
C GLU A 14 15.89 22.82 8.99
N GLY A 15 16.97 22.03 8.96
CA GLY A 15 18.17 22.33 8.18
C GLY A 15 17.88 22.34 6.67
N VAL A 16 17.19 21.31 6.17
CA VAL A 16 16.76 21.22 4.77
C VAL A 16 15.91 22.43 4.41
N ALA A 17 14.85 22.74 5.16
CA ALA A 17 13.95 23.86 4.87
C ALA A 17 14.67 25.22 4.82
N LYS A 18 15.77 25.37 5.58
CA LYS A 18 16.58 26.58 5.59
C LYS A 18 17.49 26.70 4.36
N ASP A 19 18.12 25.60 3.96
CA ASP A 19 19.24 25.62 3.01
C ASP A 19 18.87 25.13 1.60
N ILE A 20 17.74 24.44 1.43
CA ILE A 20 17.32 23.81 0.15
C ILE A 20 17.14 24.81 -0.99
N ARG A 21 16.83 26.08 -0.68
CA ARG A 21 16.74 27.15 -1.69
C ARG A 21 18.03 27.30 -2.50
N ASN A 22 19.20 27.00 -1.92
CA ASN A 22 20.49 27.09 -2.62
C ASN A 22 20.69 25.99 -3.67
N PHE A 23 19.87 24.95 -3.64
CA PHE A 23 19.93 23.78 -4.51
C PHE A 23 18.82 23.77 -5.57
N LEU A 24 17.85 24.69 -5.45
CA LEU A 24 16.69 24.77 -6.33
C LEU A 24 16.88 25.86 -7.41
N PRO A 25 16.25 25.71 -8.58
CA PRO A 25 16.32 26.72 -9.64
C PRO A 25 15.60 28.02 -9.26
N ALA A 26 15.87 29.08 -10.03
CA ALA A 26 15.37 30.44 -9.78
C ALA A 26 13.85 30.56 -9.60
N LYS A 27 13.04 29.64 -10.16
CA LYS A 27 11.58 29.65 -9.95
C LYS A 27 11.16 29.49 -8.47
N TYR A 28 12.03 28.94 -7.61
CA TYR A 28 11.78 28.79 -6.17
C TYR A 28 12.38 29.91 -5.30
N GLU A 29 12.91 30.98 -5.89
CA GLU A 29 13.56 32.07 -5.15
C GLU A 29 12.63 32.67 -4.07
N ASN A 30 11.35 32.85 -4.43
CA ASN A 30 10.30 33.37 -3.54
C ASN A 30 9.45 32.28 -2.88
N ALA A 31 9.87 31.01 -2.96
CA ALA A 31 9.16 29.91 -2.34
C ALA A 31 9.30 29.93 -0.82
N GLU A 32 8.22 29.55 -0.15
CA GLU A 32 8.20 29.29 1.29
C GLU A 32 8.44 27.80 1.55
N PHE A 33 9.35 27.50 2.47
CA PHE A 33 9.67 26.14 2.90
C PHE A 33 9.23 25.96 4.34
N GLN A 34 8.42 24.94 4.61
CA GLN A 34 7.87 24.67 5.94
C GLN A 34 8.06 23.20 6.32
N VAL A 35 8.55 22.96 7.54
CA VAL A 35 8.58 21.61 8.10
C VAL A 35 7.18 21.20 8.54
N MET A 36 6.72 20.06 8.03
CA MET A 36 5.41 19.49 8.28
C MET A 36 5.56 18.11 8.92
N GLN A 37 4.61 17.75 9.80
CA GLN A 37 4.50 16.41 10.35
C GLN A 37 3.18 15.80 9.89
N MET A 38 3.24 14.65 9.22
CA MET A 38 2.10 13.97 8.62
C MET A 38 1.89 12.61 9.27
N ASN A 39 0.63 12.26 9.53
CA ASN A 39 0.28 10.90 9.94
C ASN A 39 0.07 10.03 8.70
N LYS A 40 0.85 8.97 8.59
CA LYS A 40 0.76 7.91 7.60
C LYS A 40 -0.05 6.72 8.12
N ASN A 41 -0.11 5.67 7.31
CA ASN A 41 -0.81 4.43 7.67
C ASN A 41 -0.28 3.87 8.99
N ASN A 42 -1.15 3.20 9.74
CA ASN A 42 -0.86 2.60 11.05
C ASN A 42 -0.32 3.58 12.11
N GLY A 43 -0.62 4.87 11.94
CA GLY A 43 -0.19 5.93 12.85
C GLY A 43 1.32 6.19 12.84
N VAL A 44 2.02 5.79 11.77
CA VAL A 44 3.40 6.21 11.53
C VAL A 44 3.41 7.73 11.31
N GLN A 45 4.32 8.44 11.96
CA GLN A 45 4.48 9.88 11.76
C GLN A 45 5.70 10.09 10.88
N MET A 46 5.56 10.90 9.84
CA MET A 46 6.68 11.32 9.01
C MET A 46 6.83 12.84 9.04
N VAL A 47 8.07 13.29 8.96
CA VAL A 47 8.49 14.68 8.86
C VAL A 47 8.87 14.95 7.41
N GLY A 48 8.34 16.02 6.85
CA GLY A 48 8.70 16.45 5.51
C GLY A 48 8.88 17.95 5.41
N VAL A 49 9.49 18.38 4.32
CA VAL A 49 9.59 19.79 3.95
C VAL A 49 8.56 20.05 2.86
N GLN A 50 7.59 20.90 3.18
CA GLN A 50 6.62 21.44 2.22
C GLN A 50 7.25 22.61 1.49
N VAL A 51 7.06 22.67 0.18
CA VAL A 51 7.34 23.86 -0.64
C VAL A 51 6.03 24.49 -1.09
N ARG A 52 5.93 25.82 -0.91
CA ARG A 52 4.78 26.62 -1.33
C ARG A 52 5.25 27.73 -2.27
N LEU A 53 4.73 27.69 -3.50
CA LEU A 53 4.83 28.78 -4.46
C LEU A 53 3.60 29.69 -4.32
N GLN A 54 3.78 31.02 -4.36
CA GLN A 54 2.75 32.00 -4.00
C GLN A 54 1.46 31.96 -4.87
N GLU A 55 1.48 31.23 -5.99
CA GLU A 55 0.38 31.13 -6.94
C GLU A 55 -0.12 29.69 -7.17
N GLU A 56 0.41 28.70 -6.44
CA GLU A 56 0.05 27.29 -6.64
C GLU A 56 -0.85 26.75 -5.53
N ASN A 57 -1.90 26.02 -5.93
CA ASN A 57 -2.85 25.39 -5.01
C ASN A 57 -2.36 24.05 -4.45
N VAL A 58 -1.32 23.46 -5.04
CA VAL A 58 -0.73 22.20 -4.61
C VAL A 58 0.63 22.50 -4.01
N CYS A 59 0.85 22.06 -2.77
CA CYS A 59 2.11 22.29 -2.06
C CYS A 59 2.73 20.92 -1.72
N PRO A 60 3.66 20.41 -2.54
CA PRO A 60 4.22 19.10 -2.34
C PRO A 60 5.03 19.05 -1.03
N VAL A 61 5.09 17.86 -0.45
CA VAL A 61 5.83 17.58 0.79
C VAL A 61 6.81 16.46 0.52
N VAL A 62 8.11 16.75 0.65
CA VAL A 62 9.17 15.76 0.53
C VAL A 62 9.54 15.27 1.93
N TYR A 63 9.35 13.98 2.18
CA TYR A 63 9.67 13.34 3.46
C TYR A 63 11.17 13.14 3.61
N VAL A 64 11.73 13.46 4.77
CA VAL A 64 13.19 13.57 4.95
C VAL A 64 13.84 12.30 5.46
N GLU A 65 13.07 11.32 5.93
CA GLU A 65 13.58 10.09 6.56
C GLU A 65 14.46 9.26 5.64
N PRO A 66 14.11 8.99 4.36
CA PRO A 66 14.99 8.23 3.46
C PRO A 66 16.35 8.91 3.29
N PHE A 67 16.32 10.22 3.03
CA PHE A 67 17.51 11.07 2.89
C PHE A 67 18.35 11.15 4.16
N PHE A 68 17.69 11.20 5.32
CA PHE A 68 18.39 11.19 6.61
C PHE A 68 19.12 9.86 6.85
N ASN A 69 18.52 8.75 6.43
CA ASN A 69 19.16 7.44 6.50
C ASN A 69 20.39 7.34 5.58
N GLU A 70 20.35 7.92 4.38
CA GLU A 70 21.52 7.99 3.49
C GLU A 70 22.70 8.73 4.14
N ILE A 71 22.45 9.86 4.80
CA ILE A 71 23.50 10.60 5.54
C ILE A 71 24.07 9.73 6.67
N ARG A 72 23.22 8.96 7.36
CA ARG A 72 23.68 8.02 8.41
C ARG A 72 24.53 6.88 7.86
N LEU A 73 24.30 6.49 6.60
CA LEU A 73 25.10 5.51 5.87
C LEU A 73 26.39 6.11 5.28
N GLY A 74 26.60 7.42 5.42
CA GLY A 74 27.82 8.12 5.05
C GLY A 74 27.76 8.89 3.74
N GLU A 75 26.58 9.05 3.14
CA GLU A 75 26.41 9.86 1.93
C GLU A 75 26.71 11.36 2.19
N PRO A 76 27.37 12.06 1.26
CA PRO A 76 27.63 13.49 1.42
C PRO A 76 26.35 14.30 1.48
N VAL A 77 26.26 15.21 2.45
CA VAL A 77 25.10 16.10 2.64
C VAL A 77 24.74 16.87 1.37
N GLU A 78 25.73 17.34 0.60
CA GLU A 78 25.50 18.06 -0.66
C GLU A 78 24.78 17.19 -1.71
N LYS A 79 25.14 15.91 -1.82
CA LYS A 79 24.47 14.96 -2.73
C LYS A 79 23.02 14.76 -2.32
N VAL A 80 22.79 14.53 -1.03
CA VAL A 80 21.45 14.34 -0.46
C VAL A 80 20.57 15.59 -0.64
N MET A 81 21.12 16.79 -0.44
CA MET A 81 20.41 18.05 -0.67
C MET A 81 20.03 18.26 -2.15
N ASN A 82 20.91 17.91 -3.08
CA ASN A 82 20.58 17.93 -4.51
C ASN A 82 19.46 16.93 -4.85
N GLU A 83 19.45 15.77 -4.20
CA GLU A 83 18.41 14.77 -4.43
C GLU A 83 17.05 15.19 -3.87
N ILE A 84 17.03 15.79 -2.68
CA ILE A 84 15.81 16.43 -2.13
C ILE A 84 15.32 17.52 -3.07
N ALA A 85 16.22 18.37 -3.59
CA ALA A 85 15.85 19.45 -4.51
C ALA A 85 15.22 18.88 -5.79
N ARG A 86 15.83 17.84 -6.38
CA ARG A 86 15.26 17.10 -7.52
C ARG A 86 13.86 16.57 -7.21
N CYS A 87 13.66 15.92 -6.08
CA CYS A 87 12.33 15.43 -5.69
C CYS A 87 11.31 16.57 -5.52
N MET A 88 11.72 17.74 -5.01
CA MET A 88 10.82 18.91 -4.94
C MET A 88 10.46 19.44 -6.32
N GLU A 89 11.40 19.43 -7.27
CA GLU A 89 11.15 19.83 -8.65
C GLU A 89 10.19 18.89 -9.36
N GLU A 90 10.43 17.59 -9.25
CA GLU A 90 9.55 16.54 -9.79
C GLU A 90 8.15 16.62 -9.16
N ALA A 91 8.08 16.81 -7.83
CA ALA A 91 6.82 16.95 -7.11
C ALA A 91 6.07 18.28 -7.39
N GLY A 92 6.76 19.31 -7.89
CA GLY A 92 6.13 20.53 -8.38
C GLY A 92 5.65 20.43 -9.84
N ASN A 93 6.19 19.48 -10.61
CA ASN A 93 5.89 19.28 -12.02
C ASN A 93 5.05 18.00 -12.25
N VAL A 94 4.33 17.50 -11.23
CA VAL A 94 3.77 16.14 -11.28
C VAL A 94 2.86 15.96 -12.49
N PRO A 95 3.03 14.88 -13.28
CA PRO A 95 2.21 14.61 -14.45
C PRO A 95 0.70 14.62 -14.20
N PHE A 96 0.20 14.35 -12.99
CA PHE A 96 -1.24 14.46 -12.70
C PHE A 96 -1.76 15.91 -12.79
N LEU A 97 -0.94 16.94 -12.52
CA LEU A 97 -1.34 18.33 -12.75
C LEU A 97 -1.57 18.61 -14.24
N HIS A 98 -0.97 17.78 -15.09
CA HIS A 98 -1.06 17.84 -16.55
C HIS A 98 -1.94 16.72 -17.15
N SER A 99 -2.46 15.79 -16.34
CA SER A 99 -3.28 14.66 -16.81
C SER A 99 -4.68 15.09 -17.26
N GLY A 100 -5.06 16.34 -17.00
CA GLY A 100 -6.42 16.83 -17.23
C GLY A 100 -7.43 16.28 -16.23
N ILE A 101 -6.99 15.49 -15.24
CA ILE A 101 -7.87 14.95 -14.21
C ILE A 101 -8.14 16.03 -13.17
N ASN A 102 -9.41 16.40 -13.02
CA ASN A 102 -9.85 17.32 -11.97
C ASN A 102 -10.25 16.52 -10.72
N PRO A 103 -9.49 16.57 -9.61
CA PRO A 103 -9.81 15.82 -8.39
C PRO A 103 -11.15 16.21 -7.74
N MET A 104 -11.68 17.39 -8.08
CA MET A 104 -12.94 17.89 -7.56
C MET A 104 -14.17 17.40 -8.34
N ASP A 105 -13.97 16.75 -9.48
CA ASP A 105 -15.03 16.26 -10.37
C ASP A 105 -15.04 14.73 -10.41
N TYR A 106 -16.19 14.13 -10.10
CA TYR A 106 -16.32 12.68 -10.04
C TYR A 106 -16.13 12.01 -11.39
N ASP A 107 -16.72 12.58 -12.44
CA ASP A 107 -16.64 12.01 -13.79
C ASP A 107 -15.20 11.97 -14.30
N SER A 108 -14.36 12.88 -13.80
CA SER A 108 -12.94 12.93 -14.10
C SER A 108 -12.11 11.89 -13.35
N VAL A 109 -12.52 11.42 -12.16
CA VAL A 109 -11.72 10.52 -11.31
C VAL A 109 -12.27 9.10 -11.24
N LYS A 110 -13.53 8.87 -11.60
CA LYS A 110 -14.24 7.60 -11.34
C LYS A 110 -13.55 6.37 -11.98
N GLU A 111 -12.94 6.53 -13.14
CA GLU A 111 -12.21 5.47 -13.84
C GLU A 111 -10.83 5.18 -13.23
N HIS A 112 -10.34 6.09 -12.38
CA HIS A 112 -9.06 6.04 -11.66
C HIS A 112 -9.21 5.59 -10.20
N LEU A 113 -10.42 5.21 -9.79
CA LEU A 113 -10.66 4.70 -8.45
C LEU A 113 -10.11 3.28 -8.30
N ALA A 114 -9.50 3.03 -7.15
CA ALA A 114 -9.02 1.72 -6.74
C ALA A 114 -9.28 1.51 -5.24
N VAL A 115 -9.12 0.28 -4.78
CA VAL A 115 -9.32 -0.11 -3.38
C VAL A 115 -7.99 -0.48 -2.77
N MET A 116 -7.75 -0.08 -1.52
CA MET A 116 -6.64 -0.56 -0.69
C MET A 116 -7.17 -1.04 0.65
N LEU A 117 -6.45 -1.97 1.27
CA LEU A 117 -6.72 -2.41 2.65
C LEU A 117 -5.88 -1.63 3.64
N VAL A 118 -6.41 -1.43 4.84
CA VAL A 118 -5.69 -0.88 6.00
C VAL A 118 -6.11 -1.61 7.27
N ASN A 119 -5.24 -1.66 8.28
CA ASN A 119 -5.62 -2.18 9.60
C ASN A 119 -6.65 -1.26 10.27
N THR A 120 -7.80 -1.79 10.67
CA THR A 120 -8.91 -0.99 11.22
C THR A 120 -8.53 -0.32 12.52
N GLN A 121 -7.90 -1.06 13.44
CA GLN A 121 -7.59 -0.53 14.76
C GLN A 121 -6.46 0.49 14.72
N ALA A 122 -5.40 0.21 13.95
CA ALA A 122 -4.26 1.11 13.82
C ALA A 122 -4.64 2.42 13.10
N ASN A 123 -5.67 2.40 12.24
CA ASN A 123 -6.12 3.55 11.46
C ASN A 123 -7.44 4.16 11.94
N LYS A 124 -7.93 3.79 13.14
CA LYS A 124 -9.24 4.22 13.66
C LYS A 124 -9.51 5.73 13.57
N ARG A 125 -8.49 6.58 13.77
CA ARG A 125 -8.64 8.05 13.63
C ARG A 125 -8.81 8.47 12.17
N MET A 126 -7.98 7.94 11.27
CA MET A 126 -8.07 8.22 9.83
C MET A 126 -9.43 7.77 9.27
N LEU A 127 -9.91 6.59 9.68
CA LEU A 127 -11.16 6.01 9.22
C LEU A 127 -12.42 6.80 9.64
N GLN A 128 -12.34 7.69 10.63
CA GLN A 128 -13.46 8.59 10.98
C GLN A 128 -13.80 9.57 9.85
N GLU A 129 -12.81 9.89 9.01
CA GLU A 129 -12.95 10.86 7.91
C GLU A 129 -13.06 10.19 6.54
N MET A 130 -13.06 8.85 6.46
CA MET A 130 -12.99 8.11 5.21
C MET A 130 -14.16 7.13 5.07
N PRO A 131 -14.77 7.01 3.88
CA PRO A 131 -15.66 5.90 3.59
C PRO A 131 -14.87 4.59 3.61
N HIS A 132 -15.41 3.57 4.27
CA HIS A 132 -14.77 2.27 4.38
C HIS A 132 -15.77 1.12 4.48
N GLU A 133 -15.36 -0.04 3.97
CA GLU A 133 -16.04 -1.33 4.16
C GLU A 133 -15.21 -2.19 5.12
N ASN A 134 -15.85 -2.81 6.11
CA ASN A 134 -15.15 -3.63 7.11
C ASN A 134 -14.91 -5.05 6.58
N MET A 135 -13.72 -5.59 6.87
CA MET A 135 -13.35 -6.98 6.60
C MET A 135 -12.53 -7.50 7.79
N GLU A 136 -13.18 -8.23 8.69
CA GLU A 136 -12.56 -8.72 9.93
C GLU A 136 -11.88 -7.58 10.74
N ASP A 137 -10.56 -7.59 10.92
CA ASP A 137 -9.78 -6.52 11.54
C ASP A 137 -9.19 -5.51 10.53
N LEU A 138 -9.51 -5.65 9.25
CA LEU A 138 -9.12 -4.73 8.17
C LEU A 138 -10.30 -3.88 7.71
N SER A 139 -9.98 -2.78 7.05
CA SER A 139 -10.92 -1.89 6.38
C SER A 139 -10.47 -1.67 4.95
N ALA A 140 -11.38 -1.84 3.99
CA ALA A 140 -11.18 -1.42 2.62
C ALA A 140 -11.52 0.06 2.48
N ILE A 141 -10.63 0.84 1.86
CA ILE A 141 -10.82 2.26 1.54
C ILE A 141 -10.55 2.50 0.07
N CYS A 142 -11.17 3.53 -0.51
CA CYS A 142 -10.89 3.95 -1.88
C CYS A 142 -9.81 5.02 -1.95
N TYR A 143 -9.04 4.98 -3.04
CA TYR A 143 -8.12 6.02 -3.45
C TYR A 143 -8.22 6.23 -4.96
N VAL A 144 -7.76 7.40 -5.41
CA VAL A 144 -7.56 7.72 -6.83
C VAL A 144 -6.11 7.43 -7.18
N ASP A 145 -5.86 6.61 -8.20
CA ASP A 145 -4.55 6.39 -8.80
C ASP A 145 -4.40 7.27 -10.04
N PHE A 146 -3.58 8.31 -9.95
CA PHE A 146 -3.38 9.20 -11.09
C PHE A 146 -2.34 8.60 -12.03
N PRO A 147 -2.58 8.63 -13.35
CA PRO A 147 -1.60 8.20 -14.32
C PRO A 147 -0.39 9.13 -14.27
N VAL A 148 0.80 8.53 -14.09
CA VAL A 148 2.09 9.21 -14.13
C VAL A 148 2.91 8.53 -15.22
N GLU A 149 3.36 9.28 -16.23
CA GLU A 149 4.08 8.73 -17.39
C GLU A 149 5.56 8.39 -17.10
N SER A 150 6.06 8.65 -15.89
CA SER A 150 7.47 8.46 -15.53
C SER A 150 7.69 7.38 -14.48
N ASN A 151 8.94 6.89 -14.41
CA ASN A 151 9.42 6.00 -13.35
C ASN A 151 9.56 6.72 -11.98
N ASP A 152 9.14 7.99 -11.86
CA ASP A 152 9.40 8.87 -10.71
C ASP A 152 8.38 8.72 -9.58
N GLY A 153 7.69 7.59 -9.52
CA GLY A 153 6.75 7.22 -8.46
C GLY A 153 5.28 7.37 -8.83
N LYS A 154 4.42 7.04 -7.87
CA LYS A 154 2.96 7.04 -8.04
C LYS A 154 2.34 8.26 -7.39
N ALA A 155 1.35 8.85 -8.06
CA ALA A 155 0.53 9.90 -7.51
C ALA A 155 -0.81 9.31 -7.09
N THR A 156 -1.11 9.34 -5.79
CA THR A 156 -2.38 8.82 -5.25
C THR A 156 -3.07 9.83 -4.36
N MET A 157 -4.41 9.77 -4.32
CA MET A 157 -5.22 10.56 -3.40
C MET A 157 -6.25 9.68 -2.70
N LYS A 158 -6.14 9.56 -1.37
CA LYS A 158 -7.15 8.89 -0.55
C LYS A 158 -8.49 9.59 -0.63
N VAL A 159 -9.58 8.83 -0.82
CA VAL A 159 -10.93 9.39 -0.86
C VAL A 159 -11.44 9.63 0.56
N LYS A 160 -11.88 10.86 0.85
CA LYS A 160 -12.47 11.25 2.13
C LYS A 160 -13.98 11.41 2.03
N ASN A 161 -14.65 11.43 3.18
CA ASN A 161 -16.08 11.73 3.28
C ASN A 161 -16.45 13.09 2.66
N GLU A 162 -15.52 14.04 2.66
CA GLU A 162 -15.69 15.35 2.00
C GLU A 162 -15.73 15.23 0.47
N HIS A 163 -14.94 14.33 -0.12
CA HIS A 163 -14.96 14.07 -1.56
C HIS A 163 -16.30 13.44 -1.98
N LEU A 164 -16.85 12.48 -1.21
CA LEU A 164 -18.18 11.92 -1.50
C LEU A 164 -19.27 12.99 -1.53
N LYS A 165 -19.25 13.93 -0.57
CA LYS A 165 -20.20 15.06 -0.53
C LYS A 165 -20.03 15.98 -1.73
N MET A 166 -18.79 16.25 -2.12
CA MET A 166 -18.46 17.11 -3.26
C MET A 166 -18.90 16.48 -4.59
N TRP A 167 -18.60 15.21 -4.76
CA TRP A 167 -18.94 14.40 -5.94
C TRP A 167 -20.42 14.06 -6.01
N ASN A 168 -21.15 14.17 -4.89
CA ASN A 168 -22.54 13.77 -4.76
C ASN A 168 -22.76 12.30 -5.14
N VAL A 169 -21.89 11.42 -4.63
CA VAL A 169 -21.86 9.98 -4.89
C VAL A 169 -21.97 9.21 -3.58
N ASP A 170 -22.71 8.09 -3.60
CA ASP A 170 -22.80 7.20 -2.46
C ASP A 170 -21.54 6.32 -2.31
N ALA A 171 -21.16 6.02 -1.07
CA ALA A 171 -19.98 5.22 -0.81
C ALA A 171 -20.05 3.84 -1.48
N LYS A 172 -21.22 3.19 -1.49
CA LYS A 172 -21.39 1.86 -2.11
C LYS A 172 -21.19 1.92 -3.62
N GLU A 173 -21.72 2.95 -4.27
CA GLU A 173 -21.55 3.17 -5.71
C GLU A 173 -20.09 3.42 -6.05
N MET A 174 -19.37 4.22 -5.26
CA MET A 174 -17.93 4.44 -5.42
C MET A 174 -17.13 3.14 -5.29
N PHE A 175 -17.40 2.30 -4.30
CA PHE A 175 -16.71 1.01 -4.12
C PHE A 175 -17.00 0.04 -5.28
N GLN A 176 -18.24 0.03 -5.79
CA GLN A 176 -18.60 -0.76 -6.98
C GLN A 176 -17.85 -0.28 -8.21
N GLN A 177 -17.78 1.03 -8.43
CA GLN A 177 -17.02 1.63 -9.53
C GLN A 177 -15.53 1.28 -9.42
N ALA A 178 -14.93 1.44 -8.23
CA ALA A 178 -13.51 1.15 -8.01
C ALA A 178 -13.14 -0.31 -8.35
N ARG A 179 -14.01 -1.28 -8.00
CA ARG A 179 -13.81 -2.70 -8.31
C ARG A 179 -14.09 -3.05 -9.77
N ALA A 180 -14.95 -2.28 -10.45
CA ALA A 180 -15.25 -2.48 -11.87
C ALA A 180 -14.17 -1.89 -12.80
N ASN A 181 -13.30 -1.03 -12.29
CA ASN A 181 -12.23 -0.42 -13.08
C ASN A 181 -11.19 -1.48 -13.50
N THR A 182 -10.71 -1.38 -14.73
CA THR A 182 -9.81 -2.37 -15.35
C THR A 182 -8.37 -1.86 -15.49
N GLN A 183 -8.00 -0.85 -14.72
CA GLN A 183 -6.63 -0.32 -14.71
C GLN A 183 -5.66 -1.38 -14.13
N PRO A 184 -4.36 -1.34 -14.47
CA PRO A 184 -3.37 -2.30 -13.97
C PRO A 184 -3.39 -2.53 -12.44
N VAL A 185 -3.61 -1.46 -11.67
CA VAL A 185 -3.77 -1.48 -10.20
C VAL A 185 -4.98 -2.30 -9.72
N ASN A 186 -6.02 -2.45 -10.55
CA ASN A 186 -7.22 -3.23 -10.25
C ASN A 186 -7.21 -4.61 -10.92
N THR A 187 -6.17 -4.94 -11.70
CA THR A 187 -6.03 -6.23 -12.38
C THR A 187 -5.30 -7.22 -11.47
N PRO A 188 -5.98 -8.28 -10.96
CA PRO A 188 -5.39 -9.19 -10.00
C PRO A 188 -4.39 -10.16 -10.66
N ILE A 189 -3.34 -10.48 -9.91
CA ILE A 189 -2.32 -11.46 -10.26
C ILE A 189 -2.19 -12.45 -9.11
N LEU A 190 -2.28 -13.74 -9.42
CA LEU A 190 -1.88 -14.81 -8.51
C LEU A 190 -0.68 -15.54 -9.09
N GLN A 191 0.42 -15.60 -8.36
CA GLN A 191 1.67 -16.23 -8.81
C GLN A 191 2.19 -17.21 -7.76
N SER A 192 2.77 -18.31 -8.22
CA SER A 192 3.56 -19.20 -7.37
C SER A 192 4.83 -18.49 -6.90
N MET A 193 5.15 -18.63 -5.60
CA MET A 193 6.41 -18.13 -5.06
C MET A 193 7.62 -18.85 -5.66
N ASP A 194 7.50 -20.15 -5.95
CA ASP A 194 8.58 -20.94 -6.53
C ASP A 194 8.90 -20.48 -7.96
N GLU A 195 7.86 -20.21 -8.77
CA GLU A 195 8.03 -19.61 -10.09
C GLU A 195 8.62 -18.20 -10.03
N MET A 196 8.16 -17.39 -9.08
CA MET A 196 8.68 -16.04 -8.89
C MET A 196 10.18 -16.09 -8.57
N LEU A 197 10.60 -16.95 -7.65
CA LEU A 197 12.01 -17.16 -7.33
C LEU A 197 12.81 -17.66 -8.54
N LEU A 198 12.28 -18.64 -9.29
CA LEU A 198 12.94 -19.14 -10.50
C LEU A 198 13.10 -18.06 -11.57
N SER A 199 12.11 -17.16 -11.73
CA SER A 199 12.19 -16.05 -12.69
C SER A 199 13.27 -15.03 -12.36
N ILE A 200 13.61 -14.87 -11.08
CA ILE A 200 14.70 -13.98 -10.64
C ILE A 200 16.06 -14.57 -11.03
N PHE A 201 16.19 -15.90 -11.02
CA PHE A 201 17.45 -16.59 -11.33
C PHE A 201 17.62 -16.92 -12.82
N ASN A 202 16.53 -16.99 -13.59
CA ASN A 202 16.54 -17.36 -15.00
C ASN A 202 15.91 -16.25 -15.87
N GLU A 203 16.67 -15.67 -16.80
CA GLU A 203 16.19 -14.60 -17.70
C GLU A 203 15.02 -15.02 -18.63
N GLU A 204 14.80 -16.32 -18.82
CA GLU A 204 13.69 -16.88 -19.61
C GLU A 204 12.47 -17.31 -18.74
N GLY A 205 12.57 -17.19 -17.41
CA GLY A 205 11.48 -17.55 -16.51
C GLY A 205 10.41 -16.47 -16.47
N HIS A 206 9.18 -16.79 -16.88
CA HIS A 206 8.03 -15.92 -16.70
C HIS A 206 7.08 -16.53 -15.67
N ALA A 207 6.86 -15.83 -14.56
CA ALA A 207 5.88 -16.22 -13.56
C ALA A 207 4.47 -16.08 -14.14
N THR A 208 3.72 -17.18 -14.19
CA THR A 208 2.41 -17.24 -14.85
C THR A 208 1.33 -16.66 -13.95
N ASN A 209 0.40 -15.86 -14.48
CA ASN A 209 -0.78 -15.45 -13.72
C ASN A 209 -1.78 -16.62 -13.65
N LEU A 210 -1.92 -17.22 -12.48
CA LEU A 210 -2.77 -18.40 -12.25
C LEU A 210 -4.28 -18.06 -12.25
N LEU A 211 -4.64 -16.78 -12.31
CA LEU A 211 -6.04 -16.35 -12.46
C LEU A 211 -6.50 -16.35 -13.93
N ASP A 212 -5.58 -16.46 -14.90
CA ASP A 212 -5.90 -16.47 -16.32
C ASP A 212 -6.63 -17.76 -16.72
N GLU A 213 -7.69 -17.65 -17.53
CA GLU A 213 -8.54 -18.79 -17.91
C GLU A 213 -7.83 -19.87 -18.74
N ASN A 214 -6.69 -19.52 -19.36
CA ASN A 214 -5.94 -20.41 -20.26
C ASN A 214 -4.84 -21.21 -19.54
N VAL A 215 -4.75 -21.13 -18.21
CA VAL A 215 -3.68 -21.77 -17.43
C VAL A 215 -4.17 -23.10 -16.86
N ASP A 216 -3.49 -24.19 -17.21
CA ASP A 216 -3.73 -25.51 -16.60
C ASP A 216 -3.04 -25.60 -15.24
N PHE A 217 -3.84 -25.46 -14.18
CA PHE A 217 -3.37 -25.53 -12.80
C PHE A 217 -2.94 -26.94 -12.37
N GLY A 218 -3.42 -28.00 -13.05
CA GLY A 218 -3.19 -29.39 -12.63
C GLY A 218 -1.71 -29.79 -12.58
N LEU A 219 -0.87 -29.18 -13.41
CA LEU A 219 0.59 -29.39 -13.43
C LEU A 219 1.36 -28.61 -12.34
N ARG A 220 0.71 -27.66 -11.65
CA ARG A 220 1.33 -26.71 -10.70
C ARG A 220 0.79 -26.83 -9.26
N SER A 221 0.12 -27.95 -8.98
CA SER A 221 -0.54 -28.27 -7.71
C SER A 221 0.41 -28.63 -6.55
N HIS A 222 1.73 -28.53 -6.74
CA HIS A 222 2.74 -28.91 -5.75
C HIS A 222 3.32 -27.71 -4.98
N ASP A 223 2.98 -26.48 -5.36
CA ASP A 223 3.53 -25.29 -4.71
C ASP A 223 2.81 -25.02 -3.39
N MET A 224 3.57 -24.71 -2.34
CA MET A 224 3.04 -24.52 -0.99
C MET A 224 2.56 -23.10 -0.70
N LEU A 225 2.94 -22.12 -1.54
CA LEU A 225 2.76 -20.70 -1.26
C LEU A 225 2.59 -19.89 -2.56
N TYR A 226 1.56 -19.06 -2.58
CA TYR A 226 1.26 -18.18 -3.70
C TYR A 226 1.15 -16.73 -3.22
N ALA A 227 1.48 -15.78 -4.08
CA ALA A 227 1.30 -14.34 -3.83
C ALA A 227 0.13 -13.82 -4.67
N LEU A 228 -0.86 -13.21 -4.00
CA LEU A 228 -1.96 -12.49 -4.63
C LEU A 228 -1.70 -10.98 -4.53
N THR A 229 -1.59 -10.33 -5.68
CA THR A 229 -1.32 -8.89 -5.82
C THR A 229 -2.01 -8.35 -7.06
N ASN A 230 -1.64 -7.16 -7.54
CA ASN A 230 -2.07 -6.60 -8.82
C ASN A 230 -0.90 -6.40 -9.78
N VAL A 231 -1.18 -6.00 -11.03
CA VAL A 231 -0.13 -5.80 -12.07
C VAL A 231 0.93 -4.79 -11.64
N GLU A 232 0.54 -3.75 -10.90
CA GLU A 232 1.46 -2.71 -10.40
C GLU A 232 2.20 -3.10 -9.12
N LYS A 233 1.85 -4.24 -8.51
CA LYS A 233 2.33 -4.71 -7.21
C LYS A 233 2.20 -3.64 -6.11
N GLN A 234 1.15 -2.82 -6.18
CA GLN A 234 0.92 -1.73 -5.24
C GLN A 234 -0.49 -1.75 -4.69
N TYR A 235 -0.61 -1.81 -3.36
CA TYR A 235 -1.90 -1.95 -2.68
C TYR A 235 -2.71 -3.18 -3.13
N GLY A 236 -2.05 -4.17 -3.73
CA GLY A 236 -2.67 -5.35 -4.33
C GLY A 236 -3.24 -6.35 -3.34
N ALA A 237 -2.97 -6.20 -2.04
CA ALA A 237 -3.64 -7.00 -1.01
C ALA A 237 -5.18 -6.87 -1.08
N SER A 238 -5.69 -5.74 -1.59
CA SER A 238 -7.13 -5.51 -1.76
C SER A 238 -7.79 -6.43 -2.79
N MET A 239 -7.02 -7.09 -3.66
CA MET A 239 -7.57 -8.04 -4.65
C MET A 239 -8.32 -9.20 -3.98
N ILE A 240 -7.98 -9.54 -2.72
CA ILE A 240 -8.73 -10.54 -1.93
C ILE A 240 -10.18 -10.14 -1.63
N THR A 241 -10.54 -8.86 -1.81
CA THR A 241 -11.90 -8.36 -1.60
C THR A 241 -12.82 -8.52 -2.81
N GLN A 242 -12.27 -8.98 -3.95
CA GLN A 242 -13.00 -9.17 -5.20
C GLN A 242 -13.68 -10.56 -5.22
N PRO A 243 -15.02 -10.64 -5.38
CA PRO A 243 -15.73 -11.93 -5.43
C PRO A 243 -15.22 -12.87 -6.53
N GLU A 244 -14.90 -12.33 -7.70
CA GLU A 244 -14.33 -13.05 -8.85
C GLU A 244 -12.99 -13.71 -8.52
N VAL A 245 -12.13 -13.03 -7.74
CA VAL A 245 -10.86 -13.58 -7.28
C VAL A 245 -11.08 -14.69 -6.27
N LEU A 246 -11.99 -14.50 -5.30
CA LEU A 246 -12.33 -15.54 -4.32
C LEU A 246 -12.90 -16.80 -5.00
N ASN A 247 -13.78 -16.63 -5.99
CA ASN A 247 -14.33 -17.74 -6.78
C ASN A 247 -13.24 -18.51 -7.53
N LYS A 248 -12.25 -17.81 -8.10
CA LYS A 248 -11.10 -18.45 -8.76
C LYS A 248 -10.23 -19.19 -7.76
N LEU A 249 -9.91 -18.59 -6.61
CA LEU A 249 -9.16 -19.24 -5.55
C LEU A 249 -9.85 -20.51 -5.03
N GLU A 250 -11.17 -20.50 -4.87
CA GLU A 250 -11.95 -21.67 -4.50
C GLU A 250 -11.87 -22.80 -5.54
N GLN A 251 -11.81 -22.46 -6.83
CA GLN A 251 -11.64 -23.45 -7.90
C GLN A 251 -10.23 -24.04 -7.93
N LEU A 252 -9.21 -23.22 -7.65
CA LEU A 252 -7.81 -23.63 -7.62
C LEU A 252 -7.49 -24.46 -6.36
N PHE A 253 -8.10 -24.10 -5.23
CA PHE A 253 -7.88 -24.72 -3.92
C PHE A 253 -9.19 -25.27 -3.33
N PRO A 254 -9.75 -26.35 -3.92
CA PRO A 254 -11.06 -26.87 -3.55
C PRO A 254 -11.12 -27.44 -2.13
N GLU A 255 -9.99 -27.79 -1.52
CA GLU A 255 -9.89 -28.19 -0.10
C GLU A 255 -10.03 -26.98 0.83
N GLY A 256 -9.57 -25.81 0.41
CA GLY A 256 -9.56 -24.57 1.19
C GLY A 256 -8.22 -23.87 1.07
N PHE A 257 -8.14 -22.65 1.60
CA PHE A 257 -6.90 -21.88 1.64
C PHE A 257 -6.89 -20.90 2.82
N TYR A 258 -5.69 -20.61 3.30
CA TYR A 258 -5.39 -19.55 4.25
C TYR A 258 -4.90 -18.30 3.53
N VAL A 259 -5.17 -17.14 4.11
CA VAL A 259 -4.69 -15.83 3.66
C VAL A 259 -3.82 -15.21 4.74
N LEU A 260 -2.61 -14.82 4.37
CA LEU A 260 -1.62 -14.17 5.24
C LEU A 260 -1.47 -12.70 4.79
N PRO A 261 -2.13 -11.76 5.49
CA PRO A 261 -2.19 -10.33 5.17
C PRO A 261 -1.02 -9.55 5.80
N SER A 262 0.23 -9.92 5.51
CA SER A 262 1.36 -9.24 6.15
C SER A 262 1.60 -7.82 5.60
N SER A 263 1.24 -7.57 4.33
CA SER A 263 1.56 -6.35 3.58
C SER A 263 0.32 -5.73 2.95
N VAL A 264 0.30 -4.40 2.77
CA VAL A 264 -0.72 -3.72 1.96
C VAL A 264 -0.59 -4.04 0.47
N HIS A 265 0.59 -4.46 0.00
CA HIS A 265 0.91 -4.64 -1.41
C HIS A 265 0.54 -6.02 -1.96
N GLU A 266 0.51 -7.05 -1.10
CA GLU A 266 0.13 -8.41 -1.45
C GLU A 266 -0.39 -9.17 -0.23
N VAL A 267 -1.19 -10.21 -0.48
CA VAL A 267 -1.47 -11.25 0.51
C VAL A 267 -0.88 -12.57 0.04
N LEU A 268 -0.39 -13.38 0.96
CA LEU A 268 0.03 -14.73 0.63
C LEU A 268 -1.14 -15.70 0.78
N ILE A 269 -1.27 -16.63 -0.16
CA ILE A 269 -2.26 -17.70 -0.17
C ILE A 269 -1.54 -19.01 0.07
N VAL A 270 -2.01 -19.75 1.08
CA VAL A 270 -1.48 -21.08 1.45
C VAL A 270 -2.61 -22.09 1.29
N PRO A 271 -2.49 -23.12 0.45
CA PRO A 271 -3.50 -24.17 0.34
C PRO A 271 -3.72 -24.88 1.69
N ASP A 272 -4.98 -25.16 2.04
CA ASP A 272 -5.33 -25.92 3.25
C ASP A 272 -5.31 -27.43 2.93
N ASN A 273 -4.12 -27.94 2.62
CA ASN A 273 -3.87 -29.35 2.28
C ASN A 273 -3.48 -30.20 3.52
N GLY A 274 -3.48 -29.60 4.71
CA GLY A 274 -3.11 -30.24 5.97
C GLY A 274 -1.61 -30.30 6.25
N GLU A 275 -0.75 -29.72 5.41
CA GLU A 275 0.71 -29.71 5.63
C GLU A 275 1.15 -28.63 6.65
N MET A 276 0.39 -27.53 6.75
CA MET A 276 0.71 -26.38 7.60
C MET A 276 -0.38 -26.13 8.63
N GLU A 277 0.00 -26.10 9.91
CA GLU A 277 -0.93 -25.76 10.99
C GLU A 277 -1.19 -24.24 11.05
N PRO A 278 -2.45 -23.79 11.27
CA PRO A 278 -2.78 -22.36 11.38
C PRO A 278 -1.93 -21.60 12.40
N LYS A 279 -1.55 -22.26 13.49
CA LYS A 279 -0.71 -21.68 14.53
C LYS A 279 0.69 -21.33 14.01
N MET A 280 1.29 -22.22 13.20
CA MET A 280 2.60 -21.98 12.58
C MET A 280 2.52 -20.82 11.60
N LEU A 281 1.46 -20.77 10.78
CA LEU A 281 1.21 -19.66 9.86
C LEU A 281 1.09 -18.33 10.63
N GLY A 282 0.39 -18.31 11.76
CA GLY A 282 0.28 -17.13 12.59
C GLY A 282 1.63 -16.69 13.18
N GLU A 283 2.49 -17.63 13.58
CA GLU A 283 3.85 -17.32 14.04
C GLU A 283 4.69 -16.70 12.93
N MET A 284 4.61 -17.23 11.70
CA MET A 284 5.28 -16.69 10.52
C MET A 284 4.84 -15.25 10.20
N VAL A 285 3.52 -14.98 10.17
CA VAL A 285 2.98 -13.63 9.91
C VAL A 285 3.54 -12.61 10.90
N ARG A 286 3.52 -12.96 12.19
CA ARG A 286 4.01 -12.08 13.27
C ARG A 286 5.51 -11.83 13.19
N GLU A 287 6.29 -12.83 12.78
CA GLU A 287 7.73 -12.68 12.58
C GLU A 287 8.06 -11.76 11.39
N VAL A 288 7.42 -12.00 10.25
CA VAL A 288 7.57 -11.19 9.03
C VAL A 288 7.17 -9.74 9.27
N ASN A 289 6.01 -9.50 9.89
CA ASN A 289 5.53 -8.14 10.20
C ASN A 289 6.48 -7.37 11.13
N LYS A 290 7.22 -8.07 11.98
CA LYS A 290 8.13 -7.46 12.96
C LYS A 290 9.49 -7.11 12.34
N ASN A 291 9.99 -7.95 11.44
CA ASN A 291 11.38 -7.89 10.98
C ASN A 291 11.53 -7.40 9.54
N GLU A 292 10.56 -7.70 8.67
CA GLU A 292 10.73 -7.57 7.21
C GLU A 292 9.77 -6.57 6.56
N VAL A 293 8.68 -6.19 7.24
CA VAL A 293 7.67 -5.28 6.68
C VAL A 293 7.70 -3.93 7.40
N GLU A 294 7.67 -2.84 6.65
CA GLU A 294 7.59 -1.52 7.26
C GLU A 294 6.29 -1.36 8.05
N ARG A 295 6.35 -0.68 9.20
CA ARG A 295 5.18 -0.50 10.07
C ARG A 295 3.99 0.13 9.35
N GLN A 296 4.23 0.99 8.35
CA GLN A 296 3.18 1.62 7.55
C GLN A 296 2.58 0.70 6.48
N GLU A 297 3.19 -0.45 6.20
CA GLU A 297 2.75 -1.43 5.21
C GLU A 297 2.10 -2.66 5.85
N VAL A 298 2.26 -2.86 7.16
CA VAL A 298 1.64 -3.99 7.88
C VAL A 298 0.10 -3.93 7.81
N LEU A 299 -0.54 -5.04 7.43
CA LEU A 299 -2.01 -5.17 7.46
C LEU A 299 -2.53 -5.87 8.72
N SER A 300 -2.14 -7.11 8.99
CA SER A 300 -2.56 -7.82 10.21
C SER A 300 -1.55 -8.86 10.67
N ASP A 301 -1.57 -9.13 11.98
CA ASP A 301 -0.83 -10.21 12.67
C ASP A 301 -1.61 -11.55 12.72
N ARG A 302 -2.75 -11.61 12.02
CA ARG A 302 -3.68 -12.75 12.02
C ARG A 302 -3.64 -13.46 10.68
N VAL A 303 -3.97 -14.76 10.72
CA VAL A 303 -4.25 -15.55 9.51
C VAL A 303 -5.75 -15.53 9.29
N TYR A 304 -6.17 -15.53 8.03
CA TYR A 304 -7.56 -15.76 7.66
C TYR A 304 -7.74 -17.08 6.94
N SER A 305 -8.96 -17.59 6.93
CA SER A 305 -9.42 -18.72 6.13
C SER A 305 -10.65 -18.32 5.32
N TYR A 306 -10.90 -19.01 4.21
CA TYR A 306 -12.08 -18.78 3.37
C TYR A 306 -13.26 -19.63 3.81
N ASP A 307 -14.35 -18.99 4.22
CA ASP A 307 -15.62 -19.61 4.57
C ASP A 307 -16.44 -19.85 3.29
N LYS A 308 -16.41 -21.08 2.77
CA LYS A 308 -17.11 -21.50 1.55
C LYS A 308 -18.63 -21.36 1.65
N GLU A 309 -19.21 -21.54 2.84
CA GLU A 309 -20.67 -21.44 2.99
C GLU A 309 -21.15 -20.00 2.82
N LYS A 310 -20.34 -19.04 3.27
CA LYS A 310 -20.68 -17.61 3.24
C LYS A 310 -19.97 -16.84 2.14
N HIS A 311 -19.09 -17.48 1.38
CA HIS A 311 -18.22 -16.88 0.37
C HIS A 311 -17.46 -15.64 0.89
N GLN A 312 -16.84 -15.77 2.07
CA GLN A 312 -16.21 -14.66 2.78
C GLN A 312 -14.91 -15.10 3.47
N ILE A 313 -13.95 -14.18 3.55
CA ILE A 313 -12.75 -14.36 4.36
C ILE A 313 -13.08 -14.12 5.84
N ARG A 314 -12.56 -14.98 6.72
CA ARG A 314 -12.73 -14.90 8.18
C ARG A 314 -11.41 -15.10 8.89
N GLN A 315 -11.24 -14.50 10.07
CA GLN A 315 -10.05 -14.80 10.87
C GLN A 315 -10.04 -16.26 11.28
N GLU A 316 -8.86 -16.87 11.15
CA GLU A 316 -8.61 -18.24 11.57
C GLU A 316 -8.27 -18.24 13.08
N PRO A 317 -9.21 -18.65 13.96
CA PRO A 317 -9.04 -18.49 15.40
C PRO A 317 -7.85 -19.29 15.94
N ASP A 318 -7.51 -20.42 15.31
CA ASP A 318 -6.41 -21.28 15.74
C ASP A 318 -5.02 -20.72 15.41
N SER A 319 -4.94 -19.66 14.60
CA SER A 319 -3.70 -18.92 14.31
C SER A 319 -3.27 -17.96 15.42
N ILE A 320 -4.19 -17.64 16.33
CA ILE A 320 -3.98 -16.67 17.39
C ILE A 320 -3.26 -17.35 18.55
N GLN A 321 -2.10 -16.82 18.93
CA GLN A 321 -1.42 -17.28 20.13
C GLN A 321 -2.33 -16.99 21.34
N LYS A 322 -2.91 -18.03 21.95
CA LYS A 322 -3.60 -17.89 23.24
C LYS A 322 -2.57 -17.32 24.19
N VAL A 323 -2.75 -16.05 24.58
CA VAL A 323 -1.96 -15.45 25.66
C VAL A 323 -2.15 -16.41 26.82
N LYS A 324 -1.09 -17.13 27.21
CA LYS A 324 -1.07 -17.76 28.52
C LYS A 324 -1.22 -16.59 29.47
N GLU A 325 -2.41 -16.45 30.06
CA GLU A 325 -2.56 -15.71 31.30
C GLU A 325 -1.43 -16.25 32.19
N MET A 326 -0.39 -15.42 32.38
CA MET A 326 0.62 -15.72 33.39
C MET A 326 -0.16 -15.69 34.70
N GLU A 327 -0.49 -16.89 35.18
CA GLU A 327 -1.16 -17.10 36.45
C GLU A 327 -0.36 -16.39 37.54
N ARG A 328 -0.99 -15.34 38.07
CA ARG A 328 -0.89 -14.76 39.42
C ARG A 328 0.45 -14.21 39.92
#